data_AF-A0A8J6Z3K9-F1
#
_entry.id   AF-A0A8J6Z3K9-F1
#
_cell.length_a   1.000
_cell.length_b   1.000
_cell.length_c   1.000
_cell.angle_alpha   90.00
_cell.angle_beta   90.00
_cell.angle_gamma   90.00
#
_symmetry.space_group_name_H-M   'P 1'
#
loop_
_entity.id
_entity.type
_entity.pdbx_description
1 polymer ?
#
loop_
_entity_poly.entity_id
_entity_poly.type
_entity_poly.pdbx_seq_one_letter_code
_entity_poly.pdbx_strand_id
1 'polypeptide(L)'
;MNLKEAFRAQNKIERLFEFVSGYLDDGKNLISTTEKHLRSKAAEDQPDEKIDIVVDNKFPPDKVIDFLILLIDEREKLARAIHAAKSSMQFDLDSAVDVNKKRHAAIEILRTLRNFKSSSSLEKNAGVGYVFNREGNQTTYRYDIERVKTIDFDRNRVRELIKKLQTKADKISNEIDAALISTVVDYEFPFDVNAGNLEVIEDFVSK
;
A
#
# COMPACT_ATOMS: atom_id res chain seq x y z
N MET A 1 9.05 10.16 21.38
CA MET A 1 7.79 9.51 20.92
C MET A 1 7.92 7.99 21.00
N ASN A 2 6.86 7.20 20.85
CA ASN A 2 6.96 5.74 20.68
C ASN A 2 7.03 5.32 19.21
N LEU A 3 7.29 4.05 18.91
CA LEU A 3 7.38 3.55 17.54
C LEU A 3 6.09 3.72 16.73
N LYS A 4 4.92 3.56 17.37
CA LYS A 4 3.64 3.78 16.71
C LYS A 4 3.50 5.24 16.24
N GLU A 5 3.85 6.19 17.09
CA GLU A 5 3.89 7.62 16.78
C GLU A 5 4.94 7.92 15.70
N ALA A 6 6.12 7.32 15.80
CA ALA A 6 7.19 7.48 14.83
C ALA A 6 6.77 7.01 13.42
N PHE A 7 6.06 5.87 13.31
CA PHE A 7 5.50 5.42 12.03
C PHE A 7 4.39 6.35 11.52
N ARG A 8 3.57 6.92 12.41
CA ARG A 8 2.60 7.95 12.00
C ARG A 8 3.28 9.23 11.50
N ALA A 9 4.38 9.64 12.13
CA ALA A 9 5.21 10.75 11.70
C ALA A 9 5.85 10.48 10.33
N GLN A 10 6.37 9.27 10.09
CA GLN A 10 6.87 8.87 8.77
C GLN A 10 5.79 9.03 7.69
N ASN A 11 4.58 8.54 7.96
CA ASN A 11 3.46 8.68 7.03
C ASN A 11 3.02 10.14 6.84
N LYS A 12 3.16 11.00 7.85
CA LYS A 12 2.86 12.43 7.73
C LYS A 12 3.91 13.13 6.84
N ILE A 13 5.19 12.83 7.01
CA ILE A 13 6.26 13.36 6.14
C ILE A 13 5.99 12.99 4.68
N GLU A 14 5.64 11.72 4.41
CA GLU A 14 5.34 11.27 3.04
C GLU A 14 4.19 12.06 2.41
N ARG A 15 3.08 12.23 3.15
CA ARG A 15 1.93 13.02 2.66
C ARG A 15 2.27 14.49 2.44
N LEU A 16 3.16 15.06 3.26
CA LEU A 16 3.64 16.43 3.08
C LEU A 16 4.53 16.52 1.84
N PHE A 17 5.41 15.55 1.64
CA PHE A 17 6.29 15.47 0.47
C PHE A 17 5.45 15.39 -0.82
N GLU A 18 4.49 14.47 -0.91
CA GLU A 18 3.57 14.36 -2.04
C GLU A 18 2.81 15.67 -2.32
N PHE A 19 2.33 16.34 -1.26
CA PHE A 19 1.63 17.62 -1.39
C PHE A 19 2.52 18.73 -1.95
N VAL A 20 3.74 18.84 -1.41
CA VAL A 20 4.73 19.87 -1.80
C VAL A 20 5.25 19.61 -3.22
N SER A 21 5.56 18.36 -3.55
CA SER A 21 5.95 17.97 -4.92
C SER A 21 4.85 18.30 -5.91
N GLY A 22 3.59 17.98 -5.59
CA GLY A 22 2.45 18.34 -6.46
C GLY A 22 2.30 19.85 -6.67
N TYR A 23 2.62 20.66 -5.65
CA TYR A 23 2.64 22.13 -5.79
C TYR A 23 3.74 22.60 -6.75
N LEU A 24 4.94 22.04 -6.63
CA LEU A 24 6.11 22.39 -7.45
C LEU A 24 6.02 21.82 -8.87
N ASP A 25 5.25 20.75 -9.10
CA ASP A 25 5.04 20.20 -10.43
C ASP A 25 4.04 21.04 -11.27
N ASP A 26 3.21 21.86 -10.63
CA ASP A 26 2.30 22.78 -11.33
C ASP A 26 3.04 24.08 -11.68
N GLY A 27 3.46 24.18 -12.95
CA GLY A 27 4.18 25.35 -13.47
C GLY A 27 3.45 26.69 -13.29
N LYS A 28 2.12 26.70 -13.08
CA LYS A 28 1.38 27.93 -12.75
C LYS A 28 1.83 28.53 -11.43
N ASN A 29 2.20 27.68 -10.47
CA ASN A 29 2.70 28.10 -9.17
C ASN A 29 4.13 28.67 -9.23
N LEU A 30 4.86 28.39 -10.32
CA LEU A 30 6.28 28.70 -10.43
C LEU A 30 6.61 29.86 -11.37
N ILE A 31 5.70 30.20 -12.29
CA ILE A 31 5.99 31.12 -13.39
C ILE A 31 5.07 32.33 -13.31
N SER A 32 5.67 33.53 -13.24
CA SER A 32 4.97 34.79 -13.47
C SER A 32 4.90 35.10 -14.97
N THR A 33 3.74 35.50 -15.47
CA THR A 33 3.58 35.87 -16.89
C THR A 33 3.31 37.36 -17.02
N THR A 34 4.04 38.01 -17.92
CA THR A 34 3.85 39.41 -18.28
C THR A 34 3.58 39.49 -19.77
N GLU A 35 2.42 40.00 -20.16
CA GLU A 35 2.06 40.24 -21.54
C GLU A 35 2.39 41.68 -21.93
N LYS A 36 3.09 41.84 -23.07
CA LYS A 36 3.29 43.14 -23.70
C LYS A 36 2.45 43.20 -24.98
N HIS A 37 1.38 43.99 -24.95
CA HIS A 37 0.44 44.19 -26.03
C HIS A 37 0.96 45.30 -26.94
N LEU A 38 1.52 44.93 -28.09
CA LEU A 38 2.17 45.85 -29.03
C LEU A 38 1.17 46.57 -29.96
N ARG A 39 0.19 47.29 -29.39
CA ARG A 39 -0.90 47.94 -30.14
C ARG A 39 -0.41 48.99 -31.12
N SER A 40 0.69 49.68 -30.78
CA SER A 40 1.30 50.70 -31.64
C SER A 40 1.79 50.16 -32.99
N LYS A 41 2.07 48.86 -33.08
CA LYS A 41 2.45 48.20 -34.35
C LYS A 41 1.27 47.92 -35.27
N ALA A 42 0.06 47.80 -34.72
CA ALA A 42 -1.16 47.57 -35.48
C ALA A 42 -1.85 48.89 -35.86
N ALA A 43 -1.74 49.91 -35.00
CA ALA A 43 -2.26 51.26 -35.22
C ALA A 43 -1.35 52.30 -34.53
N GLU A 44 -0.79 53.24 -35.30
CA GLU A 44 0.21 54.22 -34.81
C GLU A 44 -0.29 55.11 -33.66
N ASP A 45 -1.60 55.30 -33.53
CA ASP A 45 -2.25 56.12 -32.50
C ASP A 45 -2.58 55.37 -31.20
N GLN A 46 -2.35 54.05 -31.15
CA GLN A 46 -2.65 53.24 -29.97
C GLN A 46 -1.38 52.92 -29.15
N PRO A 47 -1.33 53.27 -27.86
CA PRO A 47 -0.16 52.97 -27.03
C PRO A 47 -0.05 51.47 -26.73
N ASP A 48 1.19 50.98 -26.66
CA ASP A 48 1.47 49.64 -26.15
C ASP A 48 1.04 49.52 -24.67
N GLU A 49 0.54 48.34 -24.30
CA GLU A 49 0.09 48.06 -22.93
C GLU A 49 0.90 46.90 -22.35
N LYS A 50 1.17 46.94 -21.05
CA LYS A 50 1.83 45.86 -20.31
C LYS A 50 0.86 45.36 -19.24
N ILE A 51 0.58 44.06 -19.26
CA ILE A 51 -0.33 43.42 -18.31
C ILE A 51 0.43 42.29 -17.62
N ASP A 52 0.56 42.36 -16.31
CA ASP A 52 1.09 41.25 -15.52
C ASP A 52 -0.07 40.31 -15.17
N ILE A 53 0.00 39.06 -15.65
CA ILE A 53 -0.99 38.03 -15.33
C ILE A 53 -0.74 37.56 -13.90
N VAL A 54 -1.66 37.93 -13.01
CA VAL A 54 -1.64 37.47 -11.62
C VAL A 54 -2.25 36.07 -11.56
N VAL A 55 -1.44 35.10 -11.14
CA VAL A 55 -1.91 33.77 -10.74
C VAL A 55 -2.00 33.77 -9.21
N ASP A 56 -3.09 33.21 -8.68
CA ASP A 56 -3.27 33.05 -7.22
C ASP A 56 -2.36 31.92 -6.71
N ASN A 57 -1.07 32.24 -6.55
CA ASN A 57 -0.09 31.32 -6.02
C ASN A 57 -0.20 31.30 -4.50
N LYS A 58 -0.58 30.14 -3.96
CA LYS A 58 -0.86 30.00 -2.53
C LYS A 58 0.39 30.18 -1.65
N PHE A 59 1.56 29.85 -2.18
CA PHE A 59 2.84 29.89 -1.46
C PHE A 59 3.99 30.41 -2.33
N PRO A 60 4.95 31.16 -1.77
CA PRO A 60 6.17 31.53 -2.49
C PRO A 60 6.99 30.28 -2.86
N PRO A 61 7.37 30.08 -4.14
CA PRO A 61 8.07 28.87 -4.59
C PRO A 61 9.34 28.54 -3.80
N ASP A 62 10.17 29.53 -3.50
CA ASP A 62 11.42 29.32 -2.75
C ASP A 62 11.18 28.76 -1.35
N LYS A 63 10.14 29.26 -0.66
CA LYS A 63 9.74 28.74 0.66
C LYS A 63 9.22 27.31 0.59
N VAL A 64 8.55 26.95 -0.50
CA VAL A 64 8.08 25.58 -0.74
C VAL A 64 9.25 24.64 -1.03
N ILE A 65 10.28 25.11 -1.75
CA ILE A 65 11.54 24.39 -1.96
C ILE A 65 12.28 24.17 -0.64
N ASP A 66 12.42 25.21 0.20
CA ASP A 66 13.03 25.09 1.53
C ASP A 66 12.30 24.06 2.39
N PHE A 67 10.97 24.05 2.33
CA PHE A 67 10.15 23.07 3.04
C PHE A 67 10.39 21.64 2.54
N LEU A 68 10.51 21.45 1.21
CA LEU A 68 10.82 20.14 0.62
C LEU A 68 12.15 19.59 1.15
N ILE A 69 13.19 20.43 1.23
CA ILE A 69 14.50 20.04 1.77
C ILE A 69 14.40 19.69 3.24
N LEU A 70 13.68 20.48 4.05
CA LEU A 70 13.42 20.17 5.45
C LEU A 70 12.75 18.80 5.61
N LEU A 71 11.75 18.47 4.78
CA LEU A 71 11.06 17.18 4.85
C LEU A 71 12.02 16.00 4.61
N ILE A 72 13.00 16.15 3.72
CA ILE A 72 14.03 15.13 3.47
C ILE A 72 14.92 14.98 4.71
N ASP A 73 15.40 16.08 5.28
CA ASP A 73 16.25 16.06 6.48
C ASP A 73 15.54 15.40 7.68
N GLU A 74 14.27 15.75 7.90
CA GLU A 74 13.46 15.15 8.95
C GLU A 74 13.16 13.66 8.67
N ARG A 75 12.98 13.28 7.40
CA ARG A 75 12.82 11.87 7.01
C ARG A 75 14.03 11.04 7.40
N GLU A 76 15.23 11.55 7.14
CA GLU A 76 16.49 10.88 7.50
C GLU A 76 16.68 10.77 9.02
N LYS A 77 16.47 11.87 9.75
CA LYS A 77 16.59 11.89 11.22
C LYS A 77 15.65 10.89 11.86
N LEU A 78 14.38 10.89 11.45
CA LEU A 78 13.36 9.96 11.92
C LEU A 78 13.71 8.50 11.57
N ALA A 79 14.21 8.24 10.36
CA ALA A 79 14.62 6.90 9.96
C ALA A 79 15.77 6.36 10.80
N ARG A 80 16.79 7.19 11.09
CA ARG A 80 17.91 6.84 11.98
C ARG A 80 17.42 6.54 13.40
N ALA A 81 16.54 7.38 13.94
CA ALA A 81 15.99 7.19 15.29
C ALA A 81 15.14 5.91 15.40
N ILE A 82 14.30 5.63 14.40
CA ILE A 82 13.52 4.38 14.34
C ILE A 82 14.44 3.17 14.24
N HIS A 83 15.49 3.23 13.43
CA HIS A 83 16.46 2.16 13.33
C HIS A 83 17.13 1.88 14.68
N ALA A 84 17.65 2.92 15.35
CA ALA A 84 18.25 2.78 16.68
C ALA A 84 17.27 2.19 17.71
N ALA A 85 16.01 2.65 17.70
CA ALA A 85 14.97 2.10 18.58
C ALA A 85 14.71 0.61 18.31
N LYS A 86 14.59 0.20 17.04
CA LYS A 86 14.43 -1.22 16.67
C LYS A 86 15.65 -2.06 17.08
N SER A 87 16.86 -1.56 16.87
CA SER A 87 18.10 -2.26 17.23
C SER A 87 18.27 -2.46 18.74
N SER A 88 17.58 -1.69 19.57
CA SER A 88 17.61 -1.84 21.03
C SER A 88 16.69 -2.96 21.56
N MET A 89 15.83 -3.52 20.72
CA MET A 89 14.87 -4.55 21.12
C MET A 89 15.51 -5.93 21.27
N GLN A 90 14.88 -6.80 22.06
CA GLN A 90 15.30 -8.20 22.23
C GLN A 90 14.88 -9.12 21.06
N PHE A 91 14.09 -8.61 20.11
CA PHE A 91 13.67 -9.36 18.94
C PHE A 91 13.66 -8.46 17.70
N ASP A 92 13.79 -9.07 16.52
CA ASP A 92 13.69 -8.37 15.25
C ASP A 92 12.21 -8.13 14.91
N LEU A 93 11.78 -6.87 15.08
CA LEU A 93 10.43 -6.42 14.79
C LEU A 93 10.05 -6.62 13.31
N ASP A 94 10.95 -6.32 12.38
CA ASP A 94 10.66 -6.37 10.94
C ASP A 94 10.46 -7.82 10.48
N SER A 95 11.36 -8.71 10.91
CA SER A 95 11.19 -10.16 10.69
C SER A 95 9.96 -10.72 11.38
N ALA A 96 9.67 -10.28 12.62
CA ALA A 96 8.47 -10.72 13.34
C ALA A 96 7.21 -10.38 12.56
N VAL A 97 7.08 -9.14 12.07
CA VAL A 97 5.96 -8.68 11.25
C VAL A 97 5.86 -9.46 9.94
N ASP A 98 6.95 -9.60 9.18
CA ASP A 98 6.93 -10.28 7.88
C ASP A 98 6.54 -11.77 8.03
N VAL A 99 7.20 -12.49 8.94
CA VAL A 99 6.89 -13.91 9.14
C VAL A 99 5.48 -14.09 9.70
N ASN A 100 4.96 -13.15 10.52
CA ASN A 100 3.59 -13.25 11.00
C ASN A 100 2.56 -13.06 9.89
N LYS A 101 2.82 -12.19 8.91
CA LYS A 101 1.99 -12.10 7.69
C LYS A 101 1.93 -13.43 6.95
N LYS A 102 3.07 -14.11 6.81
CA LYS A 102 3.13 -15.45 6.19
C LYS A 102 2.39 -16.51 7.01
N ARG A 103 2.41 -16.45 8.34
CA ARG A 103 1.61 -17.33 9.21
C ARG A 103 0.11 -17.15 8.96
N HIS A 104 -0.37 -15.91 8.91
CA HIS A 104 -1.77 -15.64 8.59
C HIS A 104 -2.14 -16.12 7.18
N ALA A 105 -1.29 -15.88 6.17
CA ALA A 105 -1.52 -16.40 4.83
C ALA A 105 -1.63 -17.94 4.79
N ALA A 106 -0.74 -18.64 5.51
CA ALA A 106 -0.80 -20.09 5.63
C ALA A 106 -2.07 -20.56 6.34
N ILE A 107 -2.51 -19.87 7.39
CA ILE A 107 -3.78 -20.17 8.08
C ILE A 107 -4.96 -20.08 7.10
N GLU A 108 -5.02 -19.06 6.26
CA GLU A 108 -6.10 -18.91 5.26
C GLU A 108 -6.08 -20.01 4.19
N ILE A 109 -4.89 -20.42 3.73
CA ILE A 109 -4.75 -21.56 2.82
C ILE A 109 -5.28 -22.84 3.48
N LEU A 110 -4.90 -23.10 4.74
CA LEU A 110 -5.35 -24.28 5.47
C LEU A 110 -6.86 -24.24 5.77
N ARG A 111 -7.43 -23.06 6.04
CA ARG A 111 -8.89 -22.86 6.18
C ARG A 111 -9.62 -23.18 4.87
N THR A 112 -9.02 -22.80 3.74
CA THR A 112 -9.53 -23.17 2.41
C THR A 112 -9.49 -24.67 2.18
N LEU A 113 -8.38 -25.35 2.52
CA LEU A 113 -8.28 -26.82 2.43
C LEU A 113 -9.40 -27.52 3.20
N ARG A 114 -9.73 -27.02 4.40
CA ARG A 114 -10.82 -27.58 5.24
C ARG A 114 -12.18 -27.58 4.52
N ASN A 115 -12.40 -26.68 3.57
CA ASN A 115 -13.68 -26.55 2.85
C ASN A 115 -13.84 -27.58 1.71
N PHE A 116 -12.75 -28.24 1.27
CA PHE A 116 -12.85 -29.31 0.27
C PHE A 116 -13.53 -30.55 0.86
N LYS A 117 -14.43 -31.15 0.08
CA LYS A 117 -15.19 -32.35 0.45
C LYS A 117 -15.05 -33.41 -0.63
N SER A 118 -15.00 -34.67 -0.21
CA SER A 118 -15.19 -35.79 -1.12
C SER A 118 -16.61 -35.73 -1.70
N SER A 119 -16.77 -36.15 -2.95
CA SER A 119 -18.05 -36.13 -3.67
C SER A 119 -18.10 -37.28 -4.66
N SER A 120 -19.27 -37.85 -4.87
CA SER A 120 -19.54 -38.74 -6.00
C SER A 120 -20.56 -38.10 -6.95
N SER A 121 -20.44 -38.40 -8.24
CA SER A 121 -21.37 -37.94 -9.27
C SER A 121 -21.50 -38.96 -10.38
N LEU A 122 -22.72 -39.21 -10.84
CA LEU A 122 -23.00 -40.04 -12.01
C LEU A 122 -23.26 -39.16 -13.23
N GLU A 123 -22.40 -39.25 -14.24
CA GLU A 123 -22.55 -38.53 -15.50
C GLU A 123 -23.19 -39.45 -16.53
N LYS A 124 -24.49 -39.28 -16.73
CA LYS A 124 -25.27 -40.14 -17.64
C LYS A 124 -24.82 -40.00 -19.09
N ASN A 125 -24.62 -41.12 -19.78
CA ASN A 125 -24.22 -41.18 -21.19
C ASN A 125 -22.95 -40.37 -21.55
N ALA A 126 -22.07 -40.09 -20.59
CA ALA A 126 -20.86 -39.30 -20.81
C ALA A 126 -19.72 -40.10 -21.46
N GLY A 127 -19.71 -41.42 -21.27
CA GLY A 127 -18.75 -42.32 -21.89
C GLY A 127 -19.18 -42.71 -23.29
N VAL A 128 -18.23 -42.83 -24.21
CA VAL A 128 -18.45 -43.35 -25.56
C VAL A 128 -17.51 -44.52 -25.79
N GLY A 129 -18.04 -45.65 -26.24
CA GLY A 129 -17.31 -46.85 -26.62
C GLY A 129 -17.66 -47.28 -28.04
N TYR A 130 -16.88 -48.20 -28.58
CA TYR A 130 -17.07 -48.74 -29.92
C TYR A 130 -17.19 -50.26 -29.85
N VAL A 131 -18.10 -50.83 -30.64
CA VAL A 131 -18.30 -52.27 -30.76
C VAL A 131 -18.64 -52.63 -32.21
N PHE A 132 -18.24 -53.80 -32.68
CA PHE A 132 -18.68 -54.28 -33.99
C PHE A 132 -20.06 -54.94 -33.87
N ASN A 133 -21.01 -54.54 -34.72
CA ASN A 133 -22.31 -55.17 -34.78
C ASN A 133 -22.22 -56.56 -35.46
N ARG A 134 -23.33 -57.30 -35.51
CA ARG A 134 -23.37 -58.65 -36.11
C ARG A 134 -23.05 -58.69 -37.62
N GLU A 135 -23.04 -57.54 -38.29
CA GLU A 135 -22.71 -57.39 -39.71
C GLU A 135 -21.23 -57.02 -39.95
N GLY A 136 -20.43 -56.90 -38.88
CA GLY A 136 -19.03 -56.50 -38.96
C GLY A 136 -18.79 -55.00 -39.09
N ASN A 137 -19.84 -54.18 -38.92
CA ASN A 137 -19.73 -52.71 -38.93
C ASN A 137 -19.43 -52.17 -37.52
N GLN A 138 -18.50 -51.22 -37.41
CA GLN A 138 -18.21 -50.55 -36.14
C GLN A 138 -19.33 -49.56 -35.78
N THR A 139 -19.95 -49.73 -34.61
CA THR A 139 -20.99 -48.84 -34.06
C THR A 139 -20.55 -48.25 -32.72
N THR A 140 -21.12 -47.10 -32.36
CA THR A 140 -20.86 -46.44 -31.07
C THR A 140 -21.96 -46.79 -30.06
N TYR A 141 -21.59 -46.86 -28.79
CA TYR A 141 -22.54 -46.90 -27.68
C TYR A 141 -22.13 -45.89 -26.61
N ARG A 142 -23.13 -45.37 -25.90
CA ARG A 142 -22.93 -44.46 -24.77
C ARG A 142 -23.15 -45.19 -23.46
N TYR A 143 -22.41 -44.81 -22.43
CA TYR A 143 -22.53 -45.38 -21.09
C TYR A 143 -22.33 -44.31 -20.02
N ASP A 144 -22.86 -44.57 -18.83
CA ASP A 144 -22.74 -43.68 -17.68
C ASP A 144 -21.33 -43.76 -17.09
N ILE A 145 -20.80 -42.62 -16.63
CA ILE A 145 -19.52 -42.57 -15.92
C ILE A 145 -19.80 -42.17 -14.48
N GLU A 146 -19.48 -43.06 -13.53
CA GLU A 146 -19.43 -42.71 -12.11
C GLU A 146 -18.07 -42.08 -11.80
N ARG A 147 -18.07 -40.86 -11.26
CA ARG A 147 -16.88 -40.16 -10.78
C ARG A 147 -16.93 -40.03 -9.27
N VAL A 148 -15.92 -40.57 -8.59
CA VAL A 148 -15.71 -40.39 -7.16
C VAL A 148 -14.47 -39.53 -6.97
N LYS A 149 -14.65 -38.37 -6.33
CA LYS A 149 -13.56 -37.50 -5.90
C LYS A 149 -13.37 -37.67 -4.41
N THR A 150 -12.17 -38.05 -4.00
CA THR A 150 -11.77 -38.15 -2.59
C THR A 150 -10.76 -37.05 -2.28
N ILE A 151 -10.86 -36.50 -1.07
CA ILE A 151 -9.79 -35.65 -0.56
C ILE A 151 -8.51 -36.50 -0.37
N ASP A 152 -7.38 -35.97 -0.82
CA ASP A 152 -6.06 -36.63 -0.72
C ASP A 152 -5.14 -35.89 0.27
N PHE A 153 -5.70 -35.52 1.42
CA PHE A 153 -4.96 -34.89 2.51
C PHE A 153 -5.60 -35.22 3.86
N ASP A 154 -4.79 -35.20 4.92
CA ASP A 154 -5.25 -35.44 6.27
C ASP A 154 -5.89 -34.18 6.89
N ARG A 155 -7.22 -34.21 7.06
CA ARG A 155 -7.99 -33.14 7.70
C ARG A 155 -7.61 -32.90 9.16
N ASN A 156 -7.23 -33.94 9.90
CA ASN A 156 -6.88 -33.79 11.31
C ASN A 156 -5.56 -33.03 11.42
N ARG A 157 -4.55 -33.40 10.61
CA ARG A 157 -3.32 -32.62 10.48
C ARG A 157 -3.58 -31.16 10.09
N VAL A 158 -4.48 -30.89 9.13
CA VAL A 158 -4.83 -29.49 8.76
C VAL A 158 -5.41 -28.73 9.95
N ARG A 159 -6.32 -29.32 10.73
CA ARG A 159 -6.91 -28.69 11.93
C ARG A 159 -5.86 -28.37 13.00
N GLU A 160 -4.96 -29.30 13.25
CA GLU A 160 -3.86 -29.12 14.21
C GLU A 160 -2.90 -28.01 13.79
N LEU A 161 -2.53 -27.98 12.51
CA LEU A 161 -1.67 -26.93 11.96
C LEU A 161 -2.31 -25.55 12.06
N ILE A 162 -3.61 -25.42 11.78
CA ILE A 162 -4.34 -24.15 11.97
C ILE A 162 -4.24 -23.71 13.43
N LYS A 163 -4.55 -24.60 14.39
CA LYS A 163 -4.49 -24.26 15.83
C LYS A 163 -3.10 -23.83 16.27
N LYS A 164 -2.06 -24.57 15.83
CA LYS A 164 -0.66 -24.29 16.14
C LYS A 164 -0.20 -22.95 15.57
N LEU A 165 -0.52 -22.68 14.31
CA LEU A 165 -0.16 -21.42 13.65
C LEU A 165 -0.90 -20.24 14.25
N GLN A 166 -2.20 -20.38 14.54
CA GLN A 166 -3.03 -19.35 15.16
C GLN A 166 -2.46 -18.94 16.52
N THR A 167 -2.19 -19.92 17.41
CA THR A 167 -1.64 -19.66 18.74
C THR A 167 -0.30 -18.90 18.67
N LYS A 168 0.57 -19.30 17.73
CA LYS A 168 1.85 -18.60 17.52
C LYS A 168 1.65 -17.21 16.93
N ALA A 169 0.70 -17.05 16.01
CA ALA A 169 0.42 -15.77 15.37
C ALA A 169 -0.10 -14.75 16.38
N ASP A 170 -1.05 -15.15 17.23
CA ASP A 170 -1.63 -14.30 18.27
C ASP A 170 -0.56 -13.85 19.29
N LYS A 171 0.32 -14.77 19.70
CA LYS A 171 1.46 -14.43 20.59
C LYS A 171 2.37 -13.37 19.96
N ILE A 172 2.78 -13.57 18.70
CA ILE A 172 3.67 -12.63 18.01
C ILE A 172 2.99 -11.29 17.76
N SER A 173 1.69 -11.28 17.45
CA SER A 173 0.93 -10.02 17.31
C SER A 173 0.94 -9.22 18.61
N ASN A 174 0.71 -9.88 19.76
CA ASN A 174 0.78 -9.22 21.06
C ASN A 174 2.18 -8.66 21.37
N GLU A 175 3.24 -9.40 21.04
CA GLU A 175 4.63 -8.93 21.20
C GLU A 175 4.93 -7.71 20.31
N ILE A 176 4.47 -7.73 19.06
CA ILE A 176 4.57 -6.60 18.13
C ILE A 176 3.82 -5.38 18.69
N ASP A 177 2.55 -5.55 19.06
CA ASP A 177 1.71 -4.46 19.54
C ASP A 177 2.27 -3.81 20.82
N ALA A 178 2.77 -4.64 21.74
CA ALA A 178 3.45 -4.15 22.93
C ALA A 178 4.70 -3.33 22.56
N ALA A 179 5.57 -3.86 21.70
CA ALA A 179 6.79 -3.19 21.27
C ALA A 179 6.52 -1.84 20.58
N LEU A 180 5.46 -1.74 19.78
CA LEU A 180 5.09 -0.50 19.10
C LEU A 180 4.77 0.65 20.07
N ILE A 181 4.22 0.34 21.24
CA ILE A 181 3.78 1.33 22.23
C ILE A 181 4.87 1.56 23.28
N SER A 182 5.58 0.52 23.69
CA SER A 182 6.57 0.59 24.78
C SER A 182 7.95 1.08 24.33
N THR A 183 8.30 0.92 23.05
CA THR A 183 9.64 1.28 22.57
C THR A 183 9.73 2.77 22.30
N VAL A 184 10.64 3.42 23.02
CA VAL A 184 10.94 4.85 22.87
C VAL A 184 11.77 5.07 21.62
N VAL A 185 11.37 6.06 20.83
CA VAL A 185 12.12 6.62 19.71
C VAL A 185 12.57 8.02 20.13
N ASP A 186 13.88 8.20 20.24
CA ASP A 186 14.52 9.46 20.60
C ASP A 186 14.53 10.40 19.39
N TYR A 187 13.37 10.99 19.14
CA TYR A 187 13.12 11.94 18.07
C TYR A 187 11.89 12.77 18.44
N GLU A 188 11.97 14.06 18.17
CA GLU A 188 10.88 15.02 18.32
C GLU A 188 10.41 15.44 16.92
N PHE A 189 9.14 15.21 16.62
CA PHE A 189 8.60 15.47 15.30
C PHE A 189 8.16 16.93 15.22
N PRO A 190 8.65 17.72 14.25
CA PRO A 190 8.43 19.17 14.24
C PRO A 190 7.03 19.59 13.75
N PHE A 191 6.20 18.65 13.32
CA PHE A 191 4.88 18.92 12.74
C PHE A 191 3.77 18.24 13.58
N ASP A 192 2.57 18.82 13.58
CA ASP A 192 1.41 18.09 14.09
C ASP A 192 1.02 16.98 13.08
N VAL A 193 1.01 15.75 13.58
CA VAL A 193 0.65 14.55 12.82
C VAL A 193 -0.82 14.58 12.37
N ASN A 194 -1.69 15.28 13.11
CA ASN A 194 -3.13 15.34 12.85
C ASN A 194 -3.55 16.57 12.03
N ALA A 195 -2.69 17.61 11.96
CA ALA A 195 -2.96 18.80 11.17
C ALA A 195 -3.09 18.49 9.67
N GLY A 196 -3.80 19.36 8.95
CA GLY A 196 -3.88 19.29 7.49
C GLY A 196 -2.50 19.45 6.83
N ASN A 197 -2.33 18.98 5.59
CA ASN A 197 -1.06 19.24 4.88
C ASN A 197 -0.88 20.73 4.58
N LEU A 198 -1.99 21.37 4.20
CA LEU A 198 -2.05 22.80 3.92
C LEU A 198 -1.69 23.65 5.15
N GLU A 199 -2.28 23.32 6.30
CA GLU A 199 -2.03 24.01 7.56
C GLU A 199 -0.56 23.95 7.96
N VAL A 200 0.07 22.78 7.84
CA VAL A 200 1.49 22.61 8.18
C VAL A 200 2.41 23.45 7.29
N ILE A 201 2.13 23.54 5.99
CA ILE A 201 2.94 24.38 5.09
C ILE A 201 2.64 25.87 5.31
N GLU A 202 1.39 26.25 5.60
CA GLU A 202 1.02 27.63 5.96
C GLU A 202 1.79 28.08 7.20
N ASP A 203 1.85 27.23 8.23
CA ASP A 203 2.62 27.46 9.46
C ASP A 203 4.13 27.56 9.20
N PHE A 204 4.65 26.80 8.24
CA PHE A 204 6.07 26.86 7.87
C PHE A 204 6.40 28.12 7.08
N VAL A 205 5.59 28.45 6.07
CA VAL A 205 5.79 29.61 5.19
C VAL A 205 5.61 30.92 5.95
N SER A 206 4.74 30.94 6.97
CA SER A 206 4.49 32.12 7.82
C SER A 206 5.63 32.42 8.82
N LYS A 207 6.63 31.54 8.94
CA LYS A 207 7.84 31.72 9.76
C LYS A 207 8.99 32.28 8.93
#